data_AF-A0ABD1KC68-F1
#
_entry.id   AF-A0ABD1KC68-F1
#
_cell.length_a   1.000
_cell.length_b   1.000
_cell.length_c   1.000
_cell.angle_alpha   90.00
_cell.angle_beta   90.00
_cell.angle_gamma   90.00
#
_symmetry.space_group_name_H-M   'P 1'
#
loop_
_entity.id
_entity.type
_entity.pdbx_description
1 polymer ?
#
loop_
_entity_poly.entity_id
_entity_poly.type
_entity_poly.pdbx_seq_one_letter_code
_entity_poly.pdbx_strand_id
1 'polypeptide(L)'
;MEKCTTTFHHLSPANLSAVALCYRCYVDDRVSRVAWLNRSNIIFAGRDKWSLDPRVELVTKGQLEYSLRIQKVDVYDEGQYTCSIQTKEHSRTSQVFLIVQVPANIYKVSEDITINEGSNVTLTCLASGRPDPMITWRLLNPSGKT
;
A
#
# COMPACT_ATOMS: atom_id res chain seq x y z
N MET A 1 15.36 -9.13 -30.41
CA MET A 1 14.98 -7.96 -29.59
C MET A 1 14.63 -8.46 -28.20
N GLU A 2 15.28 -7.96 -27.15
CA GLU A 2 14.98 -8.32 -25.76
C GLU A 2 14.07 -7.25 -25.13
N LYS A 3 13.08 -7.67 -24.34
CA LYS A 3 12.13 -6.75 -23.69
C LYS A 3 12.21 -6.93 -22.18
N CYS A 4 12.41 -5.82 -21.48
CA CYS A 4 12.33 -5.78 -20.03
C CYS A 4 10.86 -5.71 -19.58
N THR A 5 10.50 -6.51 -18.59
CA THR A 5 9.18 -6.51 -17.96
C THR A 5 9.31 -6.55 -16.44
N THR A 6 8.43 -5.84 -15.75
CA THR A 6 8.31 -5.88 -14.29
C THR A 6 7.09 -6.70 -13.87
N THR A 7 7.24 -7.58 -12.88
CA THR A 7 6.14 -8.34 -12.29
C THR A 7 6.14 -8.24 -10.77
N PHE A 8 4.96 -8.37 -10.16
CA PHE A 8 4.80 -8.46 -8.71
C PHE A 8 4.47 -9.90 -8.32
N HIS A 9 5.19 -10.46 -7.35
CA HIS A 9 5.06 -11.88 -7.01
C HIS A 9 3.78 -12.27 -6.25
N HIS A 10 2.98 -11.32 -5.73
CA HIS A 10 1.92 -11.69 -4.79
C HIS A 10 0.60 -10.90 -4.76
N LEU A 11 0.35 -9.84 -5.53
CA LEU A 11 -0.91 -9.08 -5.35
C LEU A 11 -1.53 -8.52 -6.65
N SER A 12 -2.86 -8.57 -6.65
CA SER A 12 -3.82 -8.06 -7.66
C SER A 12 -3.52 -6.62 -8.08
N PRO A 13 -3.79 -6.22 -9.34
CA PRO A 13 -3.59 -4.87 -9.82
C PRO A 13 -4.67 -3.92 -9.24
N ALA A 14 -4.48 -3.45 -8.01
CA ALA A 14 -5.19 -2.30 -7.50
C ALA A 14 -4.27 -1.09 -7.58
N ASN A 15 -4.48 -0.26 -8.59
CA ASN A 15 -3.86 1.04 -8.75
C ASN A 15 -4.27 1.92 -7.54
N LEU A 16 -3.39 2.08 -6.56
CA LEU A 16 -3.75 2.63 -5.23
C LEU A 16 -3.43 4.11 -5.05
N SER A 17 -3.05 4.83 -6.10
CA SER A 17 -2.82 6.28 -6.07
C SER A 17 -4.10 7.14 -5.90
N ALA A 18 -5.25 6.53 -5.58
CA ALA A 18 -6.49 7.26 -5.28
C ALA A 18 -7.51 6.50 -4.41
N VAL A 19 -7.15 5.37 -3.77
CA VAL A 19 -8.13 4.54 -3.04
C VAL A 19 -8.34 5.08 -1.63
N ALA A 20 -9.59 5.28 -1.23
CA ALA A 20 -9.92 5.52 0.17
C ALA A 20 -9.83 4.20 0.94
N LEU A 21 -8.98 4.14 1.98
CA LEU A 21 -8.87 2.97 2.84
C LEU A 21 -9.78 3.11 4.04
N CYS A 22 -10.49 2.03 4.38
CA CYS A 22 -11.41 1.99 5.51
C CYS A 22 -10.99 0.88 6.47
N TYR A 23 -10.44 1.28 7.61
CA TYR A 23 -10.05 0.39 8.69
C TYR A 23 -11.21 0.17 9.62
N ARG A 24 -11.71 -1.07 9.63
CA ARG A 24 -12.85 -1.42 10.46
C ARG A 24 -12.42 -1.71 11.88
N CYS A 25 -13.07 -1.06 12.83
CA CYS A 25 -12.99 -1.42 14.24
C CYS A 25 -14.41 -1.60 14.74
N TYR A 26 -14.71 -2.79 15.27
CA TYR A 26 -16.00 -3.09 15.85
C TYR A 26 -15.91 -2.95 17.37
N VAL A 27 -16.80 -2.15 17.93
CA VAL A 27 -16.97 -1.95 19.37
C VAL A 27 -18.09 -2.86 19.88
N ASP A 28 -18.07 -3.19 21.17
CA ASP A 28 -19.12 -3.94 21.88
C ASP A 28 -20.02 -2.95 22.65
N ASP A 29 -21.22 -3.37 23.05
CA ASP A 29 -22.19 -2.55 23.79
C ASP A 29 -21.70 -2.07 25.16
N ARG A 30 -20.58 -2.62 25.65
CA ARG A 30 -19.94 -2.29 26.94
C ARG A 30 -18.81 -1.28 26.83
N VAL A 31 -18.60 -0.68 25.66
CA VAL A 31 -17.48 0.26 25.42
C VAL A 31 -17.73 1.60 26.11
N SER A 32 -16.74 2.04 26.89
CA SER A 32 -16.78 3.32 27.60
C SER A 32 -16.03 4.42 26.86
N ARG A 33 -14.92 4.07 26.19
CA ARG A 33 -14.10 4.99 25.38
C ARG A 33 -13.51 4.22 24.21
N VAL A 34 -13.39 4.89 23.06
CA VAL A 34 -12.74 4.35 21.88
C VAL A 34 -11.90 5.43 21.21
N ALA A 35 -10.76 5.08 20.63
CA ALA A 35 -9.91 6.01 19.91
C ALA A 35 -9.19 5.33 18.74
N TRP A 36 -9.00 6.09 17.67
CA TRP A 36 -8.08 5.74 16.58
C TRP A 36 -6.78 6.52 16.75
N LEU A 37 -5.66 5.83 16.58
CA LEU A 37 -4.32 6.42 16.65
C LEU A 37 -3.51 6.07 15.40
N ASN A 38 -2.69 7.02 14.95
CA ASN A 38 -1.59 6.79 14.02
C ASN A 38 -0.30 6.78 14.84
N ARG A 39 0.34 5.61 14.98
CA ARG A 39 1.46 5.39 15.92
C ARG A 39 1.06 5.83 17.35
N SER A 40 1.56 6.97 17.81
CA SER A 40 1.25 7.54 19.14
C SER A 40 0.31 8.75 19.09
N ASN A 41 -0.06 9.23 17.90
CA ASN A 41 -0.90 10.42 17.73
C ASN A 41 -2.38 10.02 17.67
N ILE A 42 -3.23 10.70 18.44
CA ILE A 42 -4.68 10.48 18.42
C ILE A 42 -5.27 11.11 17.15
N ILE A 43 -6.02 10.32 16.39
CA ILE A 43 -6.75 10.76 15.20
C ILE A 43 -8.18 11.14 15.60
N PHE A 44 -8.86 10.21 16.27
CA PHE A 44 -10.20 10.39 16.83
C PHE A 44 -10.25 9.80 18.24
N ALA A 45 -11.00 10.46 19.12
CA ALA A 45 -11.37 9.93 20.43
C ALA A 45 -12.89 10.08 20.58
N GLY A 46 -13.62 8.96 20.61
CA GLY A 46 -15.07 9.00 20.42
C GLY A 46 -15.42 9.69 19.10
N ARG A 47 -16.27 10.71 19.13
CA ARG A 47 -16.61 11.49 17.94
C ARG A 47 -15.71 12.71 17.70
N ASP A 48 -14.81 13.00 18.64
CA ASP A 48 -13.95 14.16 18.57
C ASP A 48 -12.77 13.88 17.64
N LYS A 49 -12.57 14.77 16.66
CA LYS A 49 -11.44 14.71 15.73
C LYS A 49 -10.26 15.48 16.33
N TRP A 50 -9.15 14.78 16.55
CA TRP A 50 -7.89 15.34 17.07
C TRP A 50 -6.86 15.58 15.97
N SER A 51 -6.92 14.80 14.89
CA SER A 51 -6.04 15.00 13.73
C SER A 51 -6.42 16.25 12.94
N LEU A 52 -5.41 17.02 12.54
CA LEU A 52 -5.55 18.16 11.63
C LEU A 52 -5.66 17.74 10.15
N ASP A 53 -5.45 16.46 9.85
CA ASP A 53 -5.52 15.97 8.46
C ASP A 53 -6.97 16.01 7.95
N PRO A 54 -7.29 16.78 6.89
CA PRO A 54 -8.65 16.82 6.36
C PRO A 54 -9.08 15.51 5.69
N ARG A 55 -8.13 14.63 5.31
CA ARG A 55 -8.39 13.38 4.60
C ARG A 55 -8.94 12.26 5.48
N VAL A 56 -8.76 12.38 6.81
CA VAL A 56 -9.24 11.37 7.76
C VAL A 56 -10.68 11.64 8.19
N GLU A 57 -11.49 10.59 8.15
CA GLU A 57 -12.92 10.62 8.44
C GLU A 57 -13.29 9.44 9.34
N LEU A 58 -14.13 9.71 10.33
CA LEU A 58 -14.73 8.67 11.14
C LEU A 58 -15.97 8.14 10.41
N VAL A 59 -15.99 6.84 10.12
CA VAL A 59 -17.12 6.15 9.53
C VAL A 59 -17.81 5.35 10.63
N THR A 60 -19.04 5.72 10.95
CA THR A 60 -19.89 4.98 11.88
C THR A 60 -21.11 4.46 11.14
N LYS A 61 -21.36 3.16 11.21
CA LYS A 61 -22.63 2.56 10.79
C LYS A 61 -23.20 1.75 11.94
N GLY A 62 -24.36 2.15 12.43
CA GLY A 62 -24.94 1.57 13.65
C GLY A 62 -24.14 1.92 14.90
N GLN A 63 -24.41 1.22 16.00
CA GLN A 63 -23.79 1.47 17.31
C GLN A 63 -22.42 0.80 17.48
N LEU A 64 -22.11 -0.19 16.65
CA LEU A 64 -20.95 -1.09 16.83
C LEU A 64 -19.80 -0.84 15.84
N GLU A 65 -19.95 0.00 14.82
CA GLU A 65 -18.88 0.28 13.86
C GLU A 65 -18.19 1.62 14.17
N TYR A 66 -16.88 1.57 14.42
CA TYR A 66 -16.00 2.71 14.66
C TYR A 66 -14.83 2.68 13.67
N SER A 67 -15.13 2.87 12.39
CA SER A 67 -14.16 2.70 11.31
C SER A 67 -13.41 3.99 10.99
N LEU A 68 -12.11 3.90 10.72
CA LEU A 68 -11.31 5.04 10.23
C LEU A 68 -11.22 4.97 8.71
N ARG A 69 -11.63 6.03 8.03
CA ARG A 69 -11.42 6.21 6.59
C ARG A 69 -10.34 7.24 6.33
N ILE A 70 -9.39 6.92 5.44
CA ILE A 70 -8.36 7.84 4.94
C ILE A 70 -8.56 7.98 3.43
N GLN A 71 -8.89 9.19 2.97
CA GLN A 71 -9.02 9.50 1.55
C GLN A 71 -7.67 9.89 0.95
N LYS A 72 -7.49 9.71 -0.37
CA LYS A 72 -6.29 10.15 -1.10
C LYS A 72 -5.00 9.72 -0.36
N VAL A 73 -4.91 8.41 -0.13
CA VAL A 73 -3.78 7.79 0.59
C VAL A 73 -2.48 8.09 -0.15
N ASP A 74 -1.47 8.49 0.61
CA ASP A 74 -0.12 8.80 0.15
C ASP A 74 0.90 7.85 0.81
N VAL A 75 2.09 7.71 0.22
CA VAL A 75 3.18 6.86 0.73
C VAL A 75 3.59 7.21 2.16
N TYR A 76 3.36 8.44 2.61
CA TYR A 76 3.64 8.89 3.97
C TYR A 76 2.61 8.42 5.01
N ASP A 77 1.44 7.95 4.56
CA ASP A 77 0.42 7.39 5.44
C ASP A 77 0.79 5.96 5.88
N GLU A 78 1.78 5.33 5.24
CA GLU A 78 2.28 3.99 5.55
C GLU A 78 2.72 3.86 7.02
N GLY A 79 2.22 2.81 7.67
CA GLY A 79 2.54 2.52 9.06
C GLY A 79 1.39 1.93 9.86
N GLN A 80 1.59 1.88 11.17
CA GLN A 80 0.68 1.25 12.11
C GLN A 80 -0.42 2.21 12.58
N TYR A 81 -1.66 1.77 12.38
CA TYR A 81 -2.86 2.39 12.94
C TYR A 81 -3.43 1.50 14.04
N THR A 82 -3.88 2.10 15.13
CA THR A 82 -4.39 1.38 16.29
C THR A 82 -5.78 1.87 16.65
N CYS A 83 -6.74 0.95 16.71
CA CYS A 83 -8.02 1.17 17.38
C CYS A 83 -7.89 0.72 18.84
N SER A 84 -7.97 1.66 19.77
CA SER A 84 -7.96 1.38 21.21
C SER A 84 -9.38 1.47 21.75
N ILE A 85 -9.83 0.42 22.41
CA ILE A 85 -11.15 0.29 23.03
C ILE A 85 -10.94 0.09 24.53
N GLN A 86 -11.59 0.93 25.33
CA GLN A 86 -11.62 0.80 26.78
C GLN A 86 -13.04 0.45 27.22
N THR A 87 -13.20 -0.72 27.84
CA THR A 87 -14.41 -1.07 28.60
C THR A 87 -14.19 -0.78 30.08
N LYS A 88 -15.25 -0.90 30.90
CA LYS A 88 -15.17 -0.69 32.36
C LYS A 88 -14.19 -1.63 33.05
N GLU A 89 -13.96 -2.81 32.48
CA GLU A 89 -13.19 -3.88 33.11
C GLU A 89 -11.85 -4.12 32.40
N HIS A 90 -11.78 -3.91 31.07
CA HIS A 90 -10.61 -4.28 30.27
C HIS A 90 -10.35 -3.29 29.12
N SER A 91 -9.09 -3.16 28.73
CA SER A 91 -8.68 -2.50 27.49
C SER A 91 -8.45 -3.54 26.39
N ARG A 92 -8.81 -3.19 25.16
CA ARG A 92 -8.57 -4.00 23.96
C ARG A 92 -8.00 -3.11 22.87
N THR A 93 -6.98 -3.59 22.18
CA THR A 93 -6.38 -2.87 21.05
C THR A 93 -6.39 -3.73 19.81
N SER A 94 -6.85 -3.18 18.70
CA SER A 94 -6.73 -3.76 17.37
C SER A 94 -5.73 -2.92 16.57
N GLN A 95 -4.74 -3.58 15.97
CA GLN A 95 -3.70 -2.92 15.19
C GLN A 95 -3.78 -3.37 13.74
N VAL A 96 -3.56 -2.42 12.84
CA VAL A 96 -3.49 -2.67 11.40
C VAL A 96 -2.30 -1.92 10.83
N PHE A 97 -1.57 -2.56 9.93
CA PHE A 97 -0.44 -1.96 9.24
C PHE A 97 -0.86 -1.59 7.82
N LEU A 98 -0.87 -0.29 7.50
CA LEU A 98 -1.06 0.20 6.15
C LEU A 98 0.24 -0.02 5.38
N ILE A 99 0.17 -0.74 4.25
CA ILE A 99 1.23 -0.83 3.24
C ILE A 99 0.75 -0.10 1.99
N VAL A 100 1.48 0.92 1.53
CA VAL A 100 1.11 1.69 0.34
C VAL A 100 1.83 1.13 -0.88
N GLN A 101 1.06 0.76 -1.89
CA GLN A 101 1.60 0.19 -3.12
C GLN A 101 1.74 1.26 -4.20
N VAL A 102 2.91 1.27 -4.84
CA VAL A 102 3.23 2.13 -5.97
C VAL A 102 3.48 1.24 -7.18
N PRO A 103 2.76 1.44 -8.29
CA PRO A 103 2.96 0.67 -9.51
C PRO A 103 4.42 0.68 -9.97
N ALA A 104 4.84 -0.44 -10.56
CA ALA A 104 6.17 -0.53 -11.14
C ALA A 104 6.28 0.43 -12.33
N ASN A 105 7.38 1.16 -12.39
CA ASN A 105 7.73 2.07 -13.49
C ASN A 105 9.17 1.78 -13.92
N ILE A 106 9.34 1.31 -15.16
CA ILE A 106 10.66 1.17 -15.78
C ILE A 106 11.06 2.56 -16.27
N TYR A 107 12.07 3.15 -15.64
CA TYR A 107 12.53 4.50 -15.97
C TYR A 107 13.86 4.52 -16.74
N LYS A 108 14.57 3.39 -16.82
CA LYS A 108 15.78 3.25 -17.64
C LYS A 108 15.86 1.86 -18.23
N VAL A 109 16.13 1.79 -19.53
CA VAL A 109 16.42 0.55 -20.26
C VAL A 109 17.60 0.82 -21.19
N SER A 110 18.44 -0.19 -21.41
CA SER A 110 19.46 -0.13 -22.47
C SER A 110 18.82 0.20 -23.82
N GLU A 111 19.48 1.07 -24.57
CA GLU A 111 19.11 1.38 -25.95
C GLU A 111 19.41 0.20 -26.88
N ASP A 112 18.90 0.28 -28.11
CA ASP A 112 19.20 -0.71 -29.15
C ASP A 112 20.71 -0.68 -29.49
N ILE A 113 21.33 -1.85 -29.44
CA ILE A 113 22.76 -2.02 -29.65
C ILE A 113 23.02 -3.10 -30.70
N THR A 114 24.00 -2.84 -31.57
CA THR A 114 24.49 -3.80 -32.57
C THR A 114 25.90 -4.22 -32.17
N ILE A 115 26.12 -5.52 -32.03
CA ILE A 115 27.41 -6.08 -31.63
C ILE A 115 27.83 -7.19 -32.60
N ASN A 116 29.14 -7.42 -32.68
CA ASN A 116 29.68 -8.50 -33.50
C ASN A 116 29.44 -9.86 -32.84
N GLU A 117 29.30 -10.90 -33.67
CA GLU A 117 29.20 -12.27 -33.19
C GLU A 117 30.39 -12.64 -32.27
N GLY A 118 30.10 -13.36 -31.17
CA GLY A 118 31.09 -13.71 -30.16
C GLY A 118 31.44 -12.57 -29.18
N SER A 119 30.88 -11.37 -29.34
CA SER A 119 31.07 -10.27 -28.39
C SER A 119 30.15 -10.40 -27.17
N ASN A 120 30.63 -9.94 -26.01
CA ASN A 120 29.82 -9.88 -24.80
C ASN A 120 28.97 -8.60 -24.75
N VAL A 121 27.77 -8.72 -24.21
CA VAL A 121 26.82 -7.62 -24.02
C VAL A 121 26.26 -7.62 -22.60
N THR A 122 25.99 -6.45 -22.06
CA THR A 122 25.28 -6.28 -20.78
C THR A 122 24.10 -5.35 -20.98
N LEU A 123 22.89 -5.87 -20.78
CA LEU A 123 21.68 -5.06 -20.78
C LEU A 123 21.32 -4.61 -19.37
N THR A 124 20.93 -3.34 -19.26
CA THR A 124 20.50 -2.73 -18.00
C THR A 124 19.01 -2.40 -18.10
N CYS A 125 18.27 -2.73 -17.05
CA CYS A 125 16.89 -2.28 -16.85
C CYS A 125 16.73 -1.85 -15.40
N LEU A 126 16.28 -0.62 -15.19
CA LEU A 126 16.00 -0.06 -13.87
C LEU A 126 14.53 0.28 -13.77
N ALA A 127 13.92 -0.17 -12.68
CA ALA A 127 12.53 0.10 -12.36
C ALA A 127 12.40 0.55 -10.91
N SER A 128 11.37 1.34 -10.64
CA SER A 128 10.95 1.77 -9.31
C SER A 128 9.53 1.29 -9.04
N GLY A 129 9.17 1.03 -7.79
CA GLY A 129 7.83 0.64 -7.38
C GLY A 129 7.80 0.33 -5.89
N ARG A 130 6.61 0.12 -5.33
CA ARG A 130 6.44 -0.38 -3.95
C ARG A 130 5.39 -1.48 -3.90
N PRO A 131 5.71 -2.69 -3.42
CA PRO A 131 7.06 -3.16 -3.07
C PRO A 131 8.05 -3.08 -4.25
N ASP A 132 9.34 -3.24 -3.99
CA ASP A 132 10.36 -3.19 -5.05
C ASP A 132 10.02 -4.19 -6.17
N PRO A 133 9.95 -3.74 -7.44
CA PRO A 133 9.50 -4.58 -8.53
C PRO A 133 10.54 -5.63 -8.90
N MET A 134 10.09 -6.84 -9.23
CA MET A 134 10.98 -7.83 -9.82
C MET A 134 11.17 -7.53 -11.31
N ILE A 135 12.42 -7.47 -11.75
CA ILE A 135 12.79 -7.22 -13.15
C ILE A 135 13.06 -8.55 -13.86
N THR A 136 12.45 -8.73 -15.02
CA THR A 136 12.60 -9.91 -15.87
C THR A 136 12.90 -9.51 -17.29
N TRP A 137 13.78 -10.27 -17.95
CA TRP A 137 14.08 -10.09 -19.37
C TRP A 137 13.41 -11.19 -20.17
N ARG A 138 12.78 -10.81 -21.29
CA ARG A 138 12.21 -11.75 -22.25
C ARG A 138 12.81 -11.52 -23.62
N LEU A 139 13.40 -12.57 -24.17
CA LEU A 139 13.75 -12.60 -25.59
C LEU A 139 12.45 -12.64 -26.40
N LEU A 140 12.20 -11.59 -27.19
CA LEU A 140 11.12 -11.60 -28.17
C LEU A 140 11.68 -12.33 -29.41
N ASN A 141 11.37 -13.63 -29.47
CA ASN A 141 11.70 -14.64 -30.50
C ASN A 141 12.67 -14.24 -31.62
N PRO A 142 13.77 -15.00 -31.81
CA PRO A 142 14.64 -14.89 -33.00
C PRO A 142 14.16 -15.65 -34.25
N SER A 143 12.91 -16.17 -34.28
CA SER A 143 12.31 -17.18 -35.21
C SER A 143 12.09 -18.52 -34.51
N GLY A 144 10.86 -19.03 -34.53
CA GLY A 144 10.62 -20.46 -34.32
C GLY A 144 11.11 -21.23 -35.53
N LYS A 145 12.12 -22.08 -35.34
CA LYS A 145 12.44 -23.21 -36.22
C LYS A 145 12.61 -24.44 -35.34
N THR A 146 11.59 -25.29 -35.36
CA THR A 146 11.72 -26.75 -35.15
C THR A 146 12.55 -27.36 -36.27
#